data_AF-A0AAE4QAP2-F1
#
_entry.id   AF-A0AAE4QAP2-F1
#
_cell.length_a   1.000
_cell.length_b   1.000
_cell.length_c   1.000
_cell.angle_alpha   90.00
_cell.angle_beta   90.00
_cell.angle_gamma   90.00
#
_symmetry.space_group_name_H-M   'P 1'
#
loop_
_entity.id
_entity.type
_entity.pdbx_description
1 polymer ?
#
loop_
_entity_poly.entity_id
_entity_poly.type
_entity_poly.pdbx_seq_one_letter_code
_entity_poly.pdbx_strand_id
1 'polypeptide(L)'
;KFISETLKNDRFNKNFERYLESCLALGGLAMRPYIDGDKVRVAFVQAPVFLPLQSNTQDVSSAAIVIKSVKTINGKEVYYTLIEFHEWRSSDDYVISNELYRSDDKTKVGSRVPLSEVYEDLKDEAKVTDVTRPIFTYLKTPGMNNKDINSPLGLSIFDNAKTTIDFINTTYDEFMWEVKMGQRRVAVPESLTALTVRTADG
;
A
#
# COMPACT_ATOMS: atom_id res chain seq x y z
N LYS A 1 -15.76 1.16 28.93
CA LYS A 1 -16.81 2.11 28.47
C LYS A 1 -16.27 3.06 27.40
N PHE A 2 -15.27 3.90 27.73
CA PHE A 2 -14.61 4.83 26.78
C PHE A 2 -14.21 4.19 25.44
N ILE A 3 -13.43 3.11 25.44
CA ILE A 3 -12.97 2.44 24.20
C ILE A 3 -14.14 2.05 23.28
N SER A 4 -15.20 1.45 23.83
CA SER A 4 -16.35 1.05 23.03
C SER A 4 -17.11 2.24 22.45
N GLU A 5 -17.19 3.36 23.18
CA GLU A 5 -17.79 4.60 22.68
C GLU A 5 -16.93 5.23 21.58
N THR A 6 -15.60 5.28 21.76
CA THR A 6 -14.66 5.77 20.75
C THR A 6 -14.78 4.97 19.45
N LEU A 7 -14.72 3.64 19.52
CA LEU A 7 -14.83 2.78 18.33
C LEU A 7 -16.19 2.90 17.64
N LYS A 8 -17.28 3.09 18.39
CA LYS A 8 -18.61 3.33 17.82
C LYS A 8 -18.69 4.69 17.12
N ASN A 9 -18.19 5.74 17.77
CA ASN A 9 -18.19 7.11 17.23
C ASN A 9 -17.34 7.23 15.96
N ASP A 10 -16.23 6.50 15.91
CA ASP A 10 -15.34 6.47 14.75
C ASP A 10 -15.82 5.53 13.63
N ARG A 11 -17.02 4.92 13.80
CA ARG A 11 -17.58 3.92 12.88
C ARG A 11 -16.57 2.81 12.56
N PHE A 12 -15.79 2.41 13.58
CA PHE A 12 -14.63 1.54 13.42
C PHE A 12 -14.95 0.30 12.61
N ASN A 13 -16.02 -0.44 12.92
CA ASN A 13 -16.35 -1.69 12.21
C ASN A 13 -16.55 -1.48 10.70
N LYS A 14 -17.22 -0.40 10.29
CA LYS A 14 -17.47 -0.11 8.87
C LYS A 14 -16.17 0.28 8.14
N ASN A 15 -15.32 1.07 8.79
CA ASN A 15 -14.04 1.45 8.22
C ASN A 15 -13.10 0.24 8.19
N PHE A 16 -13.03 -0.52 9.27
CA PHE A 16 -12.22 -1.72 9.39
C PHE A 16 -12.60 -2.76 8.34
N GLU A 17 -13.88 -3.01 8.09
CA GLU A 17 -14.33 -3.92 7.03
C GLU A 17 -13.77 -3.51 5.65
N ARG A 18 -13.85 -2.22 5.31
CA ARG A 18 -13.29 -1.69 4.06
C ARG A 18 -11.77 -1.82 3.99
N TYR A 19 -11.05 -1.51 5.07
CA TYR A 19 -9.59 -1.60 5.09
C TYR A 19 -9.09 -3.03 5.25
N LEU A 20 -9.91 -3.95 5.76
CA LEU A 20 -9.61 -5.37 5.86
C LEU A 20 -9.49 -5.99 4.47
N GLU A 21 -10.32 -5.60 3.50
CA GLU A 21 -10.15 -5.99 2.10
C GLU A 21 -8.74 -5.65 1.59
N SER A 22 -8.29 -4.43 1.88
CA SER A 22 -6.92 -4.00 1.54
C SER A 22 -5.86 -4.76 2.34
N CYS A 23 -6.10 -5.09 3.59
CA CYS A 23 -5.19 -5.90 4.41
C CYS A 23 -4.97 -7.27 3.76
N LEU A 24 -6.05 -7.93 3.34
CA LEU A 24 -6.00 -9.23 2.70
C LEU A 24 -5.27 -9.16 1.35
N ALA A 25 -5.52 -8.11 0.57
CA ALA A 25 -4.91 -7.90 -0.74
C ALA A 25 -3.43 -7.54 -0.68
N LEU A 26 -3.01 -6.75 0.32
CA LEU A 26 -1.64 -6.22 0.41
C LEU A 26 -0.76 -6.92 1.46
N GLY A 27 -1.33 -7.84 2.24
CA GLY A 27 -0.62 -8.64 3.25
C GLY A 27 -0.58 -8.04 4.66
N GLY A 28 -1.04 -6.81 4.86
CA GLY A 28 -1.11 -6.23 6.18
C GLY A 28 -1.76 -4.86 6.28
N LEU A 29 -2.03 -4.45 7.51
CA LEU A 29 -2.71 -3.21 7.87
C LEU A 29 -2.23 -2.72 9.23
N ALA A 30 -1.64 -1.53 9.28
CA ALA A 30 -1.38 -0.85 10.54
C ALA A 30 -2.61 -0.04 10.97
N MET A 31 -2.86 0.00 12.27
CA MET A 31 -3.87 0.85 12.89
C MET A 31 -3.22 1.65 13.99
N ARG A 32 -3.43 2.96 14.00
CA ARG A 32 -2.90 3.86 15.04
C ARG A 32 -3.95 4.87 15.48
N PRO A 33 -4.02 5.23 16.76
CA PRO A 33 -4.84 6.35 17.19
C PRO A 33 -4.22 7.68 16.72
N TYR A 34 -5.07 8.65 16.44
CA TYR A 34 -4.68 10.04 16.22
C TYR A 34 -5.75 10.97 16.82
N ILE A 35 -5.40 12.23 16.99
CA ILE A 35 -6.27 13.26 17.56
C ILE A 35 -6.87 14.08 16.42
N ASP A 36 -8.19 14.20 16.40
CA ASP A 36 -8.96 15.06 15.50
C ASP A 36 -9.85 15.98 16.33
N GLY A 37 -9.40 17.22 16.52
CA GLY A 37 -9.96 18.13 17.52
C GLY A 37 -9.90 17.53 18.92
N ASP A 38 -11.03 17.45 19.60
CA ASP A 38 -11.13 16.87 20.96
C ASP A 38 -11.41 15.35 20.97
N LYS A 39 -11.34 14.68 19.81
CA LYS A 39 -11.70 13.27 19.67
C LYS A 39 -10.50 12.42 19.25
N VAL A 40 -10.35 11.27 19.91
CA VAL A 40 -9.43 10.22 19.47
C VAL A 40 -10.11 9.40 18.38
N ARG A 41 -9.41 9.19 17.27
CA ARG A 41 -9.86 8.38 16.12
C ARG A 41 -8.79 7.36 15.73
N VAL A 42 -9.15 6.40 14.87
CA VAL A 42 -8.21 5.37 14.39
C VAL A 42 -7.90 5.61 12.92
N ALA A 43 -6.61 5.78 12.61
CA ALA A 43 -6.10 5.81 11.25
C ALA A 43 -5.76 4.39 10.81
N PHE A 44 -6.10 4.08 9.55
CA PHE A 44 -5.79 2.82 8.88
C PHE A 44 -4.68 3.04 7.85
N VAL A 45 -3.58 2.30 7.99
CA VAL A 45 -2.36 2.46 7.19
C VAL A 45 -2.11 1.16 6.43
N GLN A 46 -2.19 1.22 5.11
CA GLN A 46 -1.97 0.06 4.25
C GLN A 46 -0.48 -0.34 4.23
N ALA A 47 -0.19 -1.63 4.03
CA ALA A 47 1.17 -2.15 4.06
C ALA A 47 2.21 -1.38 3.20
N PRO A 48 1.92 -0.93 1.96
CA PRO A 48 2.93 -0.28 1.10
C PRO A 48 3.48 1.05 1.62
N VAL A 49 2.78 1.68 2.56
CA VAL A 49 3.17 2.97 3.15
C VAL A 49 3.60 2.85 4.61
N PHE A 50 3.66 1.61 5.13
CA PHE A 50 4.15 1.30 6.46
C PHE A 50 5.52 0.63 6.36
N LEU A 51 6.55 1.30 6.88
CA LEU A 51 7.93 0.86 6.80
C LEU A 51 8.40 0.46 8.21
N PRO A 52 8.59 -0.84 8.50
CA PRO A 52 9.12 -1.28 9.78
C PRO A 52 10.59 -0.84 9.89
N LEU A 53 10.95 -0.14 10.96
CA LEU A 53 12.32 0.30 11.24
C LEU A 53 13.01 -0.65 12.20
N GLN A 54 12.27 -1.14 13.18
CA GLN A 54 12.73 -2.13 14.14
C GLN A 54 11.64 -3.16 14.34
N SER A 55 12.02 -4.43 14.22
CA SER A 55 11.10 -5.55 14.37
C SER A 55 11.83 -6.76 14.93
N ASN A 56 11.07 -7.66 15.54
CA ASN A 56 11.52 -8.99 15.92
C ASN A 56 10.55 -10.02 15.31
N THR A 57 10.76 -11.31 15.62
CA THR A 57 9.96 -12.42 15.06
C THR A 57 8.46 -12.30 15.39
N GLN A 58 8.10 -11.57 16.44
CA GLN A 58 6.71 -11.41 16.88
C GLN A 58 6.11 -10.09 16.38
N ASP A 59 6.81 -8.98 16.61
CA ASP A 59 6.23 -7.64 16.53
C ASP A 59 7.17 -6.61 15.86
N VAL A 60 6.55 -5.55 15.33
CA VAL A 60 7.24 -4.33 14.87
C VAL A 60 7.22 -3.33 16.02
N SER A 61 8.38 -2.91 16.50
CA SER A 61 8.52 -1.98 17.64
C SER A 61 8.65 -0.52 17.22
N SER A 62 9.18 -0.28 16.02
CA SER A 62 9.37 1.07 15.47
C SER A 62 9.04 1.05 13.97
N ALA A 63 8.43 2.13 13.47
CA ALA A 63 8.00 2.21 12.07
C ALA A 63 7.98 3.65 11.56
N ALA A 64 8.11 3.82 10.25
CA ALA A 64 7.84 5.05 9.52
C ALA A 64 6.58 4.88 8.67
N ILE A 65 5.70 5.87 8.71
CA ILE A 65 4.47 5.91 7.92
C ILE A 65 4.58 7.04 6.90
N VAL A 66 4.45 6.70 5.62
CA VAL A 66 4.66 7.64 4.52
C VAL A 66 3.32 8.06 3.91
N ILE A 67 2.97 9.34 4.05
CA ILE A 67 1.73 9.91 3.54
C ILE A 67 2.06 10.88 2.42
N LYS A 68 1.58 10.59 1.20
CA LYS A 68 1.76 11.46 0.03
C LYS A 68 0.50 12.27 -0.22
N SER A 69 0.66 13.57 -0.48
CA SER A 69 -0.42 14.48 -0.84
C SER A 69 0.01 15.40 -1.98
N VAL A 70 -0.94 15.86 -2.78
CA VAL A 70 -0.69 16.79 -3.89
C VAL A 70 -1.48 18.07 -3.64
N LYS A 71 -0.84 19.22 -3.82
CA LYS A 71 -1.50 20.53 -3.82
C LYS A 71 -1.22 21.25 -5.13
N THR A 72 -2.16 22.06 -5.58
CA THR A 72 -1.96 22.96 -6.73
C THR A 72 -1.58 24.34 -6.21
N ILE A 73 -0.36 24.78 -6.49
CA ILE A 73 0.15 26.11 -6.12
C ILE A 73 0.47 26.86 -7.41
N ASN A 74 -0.14 28.03 -7.60
CA ASN A 74 0.07 28.86 -8.79
C ASN A 74 -0.11 28.09 -10.12
N GLY A 75 -1.10 27.19 -10.17
CA GLY A 75 -1.40 26.38 -11.36
C GLY A 75 -0.44 25.21 -11.62
N LYS A 76 0.49 24.92 -10.71
CA LYS A 76 1.39 23.75 -10.79
C LYS A 76 1.12 22.77 -9.67
N GLU A 77 1.19 21.48 -9.99
CA GLU A 77 1.14 20.42 -8.97
C GLU A 77 2.45 20.41 -8.17
N VAL A 78 2.31 20.42 -6.86
CA VAL A 78 3.40 20.28 -5.88
C VAL A 78 3.10 19.06 -5.04
N TYR A 79 4.09 18.18 -4.93
CA TYR A 79 4.00 16.90 -4.24
C TYR A 79 4.61 17.03 -2.85
N TYR A 80 3.83 16.65 -1.84
CA TYR A 80 4.27 16.61 -0.45
C TYR A 80 4.34 15.18 0.04
N THR A 81 5.40 14.86 0.78
CA THR A 81 5.56 13.57 1.47
C THR A 81 5.74 13.86 2.95
N LEU A 82 4.74 13.52 3.75
CA LEU A 82 4.81 13.52 5.20
C LEU A 82 5.30 12.14 5.66
N ILE A 83 6.34 12.11 6.49
CA ILE A 83 6.84 10.90 7.12
C ILE A 83 6.60 11.03 8.63
N GLU A 84 5.79 10.13 9.18
CA GLU A 84 5.53 10.02 10.61
C GLU A 84 6.33 8.83 11.15
N PHE A 85 7.30 9.12 12.00
CA PHE A 85 8.14 8.12 12.66
C PHE A 85 7.57 7.77 14.02
N HIS A 86 7.61 6.49 14.35
CA HIS A 86 7.22 5.90 15.62
C HIS A 86 8.44 5.16 16.17
N GLU A 87 9.08 5.72 17.20
CA GLU A 87 10.39 5.24 17.66
C GLU A 87 10.52 5.25 19.18
N TRP A 88 11.31 4.30 19.69
CA TRP A 88 11.74 4.27 21.09
C TRP A 88 13.12 4.92 21.20
N ARG A 89 13.23 6.05 21.92
CA ARG A 89 14.53 6.67 22.23
C ARG A 89 15.21 6.05 23.45
N SER A 90 14.41 5.51 24.37
CA SER A 90 14.85 4.70 25.51
C SER A 90 13.73 3.73 25.91
N SER A 91 13.91 2.92 26.96
CA SER A 91 12.93 1.91 27.39
C SER A 91 11.53 2.45 27.64
N ASP A 92 11.43 3.70 28.11
CA ASP A 92 10.17 4.34 28.53
C ASP A 92 9.92 5.67 27.79
N ASP A 93 10.65 5.91 26.70
CA ASP A 93 10.56 7.14 25.91
C ASP A 93 10.15 6.83 24.47
N TYR A 94 8.83 6.81 24.25
CA TYR A 94 8.24 6.66 22.93
C TYR A 94 8.00 8.02 22.29
N VAL A 95 8.53 8.22 21.09
CA VAL A 95 8.46 9.48 20.38
C VAL A 95 7.82 9.27 19.01
N ILE A 96 6.85 10.13 18.73
CA ILE A 96 6.27 10.27 17.40
C ILE A 96 6.82 11.57 16.80
N SER A 97 7.57 11.48 15.71
CA SER A 97 8.10 12.65 15.01
C SER A 97 7.55 12.76 13.58
N ASN A 98 7.40 13.98 13.10
CA ASN A 98 6.82 14.26 11.80
C ASN A 98 7.80 15.08 10.95
N GLU A 99 8.05 14.63 9.72
CA GLU A 99 8.88 15.35 8.77
C GLU A 99 8.13 15.54 7.44
N LEU A 100 8.10 16.78 6.94
CA LEU A 100 7.47 17.10 5.66
C LEU A 100 8.52 17.39 4.59
N TYR A 101 8.32 16.79 3.42
CA TYR A 101 9.14 17.01 2.24
C TYR A 101 8.29 17.54 1.10
N ARG A 102 8.88 18.43 0.31
CA ARG A 102 8.26 19.07 -0.86
C ARG A 102 9.06 18.76 -2.11
N SER A 103 8.37 18.38 -3.18
CA SER A 103 8.92 18.14 -4.50
C SER A 103 8.01 18.72 -5.59
N ASP A 104 8.62 19.28 -6.64
CA ASP A 104 7.91 19.64 -7.88
C ASP A 104 7.87 18.46 -8.88
N ASP A 105 8.47 17.32 -8.53
CA ASP A 105 8.53 16.08 -9.32
C ASP A 105 7.87 14.93 -8.54
N LYS A 106 6.87 14.30 -9.16
CA LYS A 106 6.10 13.17 -8.59
C LYS A 106 6.97 11.98 -8.18
N THR A 107 8.12 11.80 -8.82
CA THR A 107 9.01 10.66 -8.62
C THR A 107 10.04 10.88 -7.52
N LYS A 108 10.21 12.11 -7.04
CA LYS A 108 11.21 12.48 -6.03
C LYS A 108 10.52 12.90 -4.73
N VAL A 109 11.12 12.55 -3.60
CA VAL A 109 10.65 13.00 -2.27
C VAL A 109 10.89 14.51 -2.10
N GLY A 110 12.01 15.01 -2.65
CA GLY A 110 12.34 16.43 -2.65
C GLY A 110 13.09 16.88 -1.40
N SER A 111 12.89 18.13 -0.99
CA SER A 111 13.60 18.75 0.14
C SER A 111 12.71 18.88 1.37
N ARG A 112 13.30 18.76 2.56
CA ARG A 112 12.59 18.98 3.82
C ARG A 112 12.10 20.42 3.90
N VAL A 113 10.85 20.60 4.31
CA VAL A 113 10.20 21.89 4.53
C VAL A 113 9.51 21.90 5.90
N PRO A 114 9.19 23.08 6.48
CA PRO A 114 8.43 23.16 7.72
C PRO A 114 7.06 22.49 7.60
N LEU A 115 6.62 21.80 8.65
CA LEU A 115 5.29 21.18 8.69
C LEU A 115 4.17 22.20 8.41
N SER A 116 4.33 23.43 8.87
CA SER A 116 3.36 24.53 8.74
C SER A 116 3.01 24.91 7.30
N GLU A 117 3.79 24.48 6.30
CA GLU A 117 3.44 24.69 4.89
C GLU A 117 2.16 23.92 4.49
N VAL A 118 1.88 22.80 5.17
CA VAL A 118 0.70 21.97 4.88
C VAL A 118 -0.14 21.69 6.12
N TYR A 119 0.49 21.55 7.28
CA TYR A 119 -0.10 21.12 8.54
C TYR A 119 0.26 22.13 9.64
N GLU A 120 -0.54 23.18 9.79
CA GLU A 120 -0.28 24.28 10.75
C GLU A 120 -0.27 23.80 12.21
N ASP A 121 -1.16 22.87 12.56
CA ASP A 121 -1.33 22.38 13.93
C ASP A 121 -0.50 21.12 14.26
N LEU A 122 0.21 20.56 13.28
CA LEU A 122 0.99 19.34 13.49
C LEU A 122 2.35 19.68 14.09
N LYS A 123 2.63 19.10 15.27
CA LYS A 123 3.92 19.26 15.93
C LYS A 123 5.00 18.38 15.28
N ASP A 124 6.22 18.90 15.25
CA ASP A 124 7.40 18.14 14.80
C ASP A 124 7.63 16.90 15.66
N GLU A 125 7.31 16.97 16.95
CA GLU A 125 7.51 15.88 17.89
C GLU A 125 6.41 15.82 18.96
N ALA A 126 5.96 14.60 19.26
CA ALA A 126 5.10 14.28 20.37
C ALA A 126 5.70 13.12 21.17
N LYS A 127 6.10 13.41 22.41
CA LYS A 127 6.53 12.39 23.37
C LYS A 127 5.31 11.76 24.02
N VAL A 128 5.26 10.43 24.03
CA VAL A 128 4.24 9.67 24.75
C VAL A 128 4.90 8.87 25.85
N THR A 129 4.40 9.07 27.06
CA THR A 129 4.91 8.45 28.29
C THR A 129 3.94 7.37 28.76
N ASP A 130 4.39 6.51 29.68
CA ASP A 130 3.60 5.44 30.29
C ASP A 130 3.03 4.42 29.28
N VAL A 131 3.75 4.19 28.18
CA VAL A 131 3.44 3.15 27.20
C VAL A 131 4.49 2.05 27.24
N THR A 132 4.06 0.80 27.17
CA THR A 132 4.94 -0.37 27.13
C THR A 132 5.00 -1.02 25.75
N ARG A 133 4.24 -0.48 24.79
CA ARG A 133 4.07 -0.98 23.43
C ARG A 133 3.92 0.20 22.48
N PRO A 134 4.29 0.04 21.20
CA PRO A 134 4.12 1.09 20.21
C PRO A 134 2.66 1.53 20.11
N ILE A 135 2.44 2.80 19.73
CA ILE A 135 1.10 3.39 19.58
C ILE A 135 0.57 3.09 18.17
N PHE A 136 0.81 1.87 17.72
CA PHE A 136 0.21 1.29 16.54
C PHE A 136 0.10 -0.22 16.76
N THR A 137 -0.84 -0.84 16.06
CA THR A 137 -0.92 -2.29 15.93
C THR A 137 -0.80 -2.65 14.46
N TYR A 138 -0.04 -3.69 14.15
CA TYR A 138 0.12 -4.17 12.79
C TYR A 138 -0.58 -5.53 12.62
N LEU A 139 -1.66 -5.55 11.85
CA LEU A 139 -2.38 -6.75 11.48
C LEU A 139 -1.72 -7.41 10.26
N LYS A 140 -1.44 -8.71 10.38
CA LYS A 140 -0.92 -9.55 9.30
C LYS A 140 -1.99 -10.54 8.84
N THR A 141 -1.98 -10.85 7.55
CA THR A 141 -2.72 -12.00 7.01
C THR A 141 -2.20 -13.32 7.61
N PRO A 142 -3.05 -14.36 7.68
CA PRO A 142 -2.61 -15.67 8.14
C PRO A 142 -1.64 -16.30 7.15
N GLY A 143 -0.58 -16.94 7.66
CA GLY A 143 0.46 -17.59 6.87
C GLY A 143 1.83 -16.94 7.05
N MET A 144 2.88 -17.69 6.71
CA MET A 144 4.25 -17.18 6.74
C MET A 144 4.56 -16.45 5.43
N ASN A 145 5.32 -15.36 5.50
CA ASN A 145 5.85 -14.69 4.31
C ASN A 145 6.93 -15.58 3.68
N ASN A 146 6.56 -16.32 2.63
CA ASN A 146 7.45 -17.22 1.90
C ASN A 146 8.20 -16.53 0.75
N LYS A 147 7.90 -15.26 0.44
CA LYS A 147 8.66 -14.47 -0.53
C LYS A 147 9.90 -13.84 0.11
N ASP A 148 9.75 -13.32 1.31
CA ASP A 148 10.84 -12.80 2.12
C ASP A 148 10.67 -13.25 3.57
N ILE A 149 11.46 -14.25 3.96
CA ILE A 149 11.41 -14.87 5.29
C ILE A 149 11.86 -13.90 6.40
N ASN A 150 12.69 -12.92 6.06
CA ASN A 150 13.19 -11.93 7.01
C ASN A 150 12.27 -10.71 7.13
N SER A 151 11.24 -10.62 6.27
CA SER A 151 10.30 -9.51 6.32
C SER A 151 9.36 -9.66 7.52
N PRO A 152 9.21 -8.63 8.36
CA PRO A 152 8.24 -8.64 9.44
C PRO A 152 6.80 -8.38 8.95
N LEU A 153 6.64 -8.08 7.65
CA LEU A 153 5.35 -7.80 7.01
C LEU A 153 4.70 -9.09 6.49
N GLY A 154 3.37 -9.08 6.43
CA GLY A 154 2.62 -10.20 5.88
C GLY A 154 2.62 -10.22 4.35
N LEU A 155 2.00 -11.27 3.81
CA LEU A 155 1.91 -11.54 2.39
C LEU A 155 0.43 -11.54 1.96
N SER A 156 0.11 -11.10 0.73
CA SER A 156 -1.26 -11.18 0.25
C SER A 156 -1.79 -12.61 0.35
N ILE A 157 -3.07 -12.77 0.71
CA ILE A 157 -3.68 -14.11 0.68
C ILE A 157 -3.72 -14.72 -0.73
N PHE A 158 -3.61 -13.85 -1.76
CA PHE A 158 -3.61 -14.25 -3.16
C PHE A 158 -2.21 -14.53 -3.71
N ASP A 159 -1.16 -14.14 -3.01
CA ASP A 159 0.21 -14.17 -3.56
C ASP A 159 0.67 -15.59 -3.91
N ASN A 160 0.29 -16.58 -3.10
CA ASN A 160 0.61 -17.99 -3.37
C ASN A 160 -0.20 -18.56 -4.55
N ALA A 161 -1.38 -18.00 -4.82
CA ALA A 161 -2.25 -18.40 -5.93
C ALA A 161 -2.02 -17.56 -7.18
N LYS A 162 -1.12 -16.57 -7.15
CA LYS A 162 -0.95 -15.58 -8.22
C LYS A 162 -0.66 -16.25 -9.56
N THR A 163 0.25 -17.22 -9.61
CA THR A 163 0.57 -17.95 -10.85
C THR A 163 -0.65 -18.67 -11.42
N THR A 164 -1.48 -19.27 -10.58
CA THR A 164 -2.72 -19.93 -11.01
C THR A 164 -3.74 -18.93 -11.53
N ILE A 165 -3.89 -17.79 -10.85
CA ILE A 165 -4.80 -16.71 -11.27
C ILE A 165 -4.33 -16.12 -12.61
N ASP A 166 -3.03 -15.85 -12.76
CA ASP A 166 -2.44 -15.33 -13.99
C ASP A 166 -2.66 -16.31 -15.15
N PHE A 167 -2.45 -17.61 -14.91
CA PHE A 167 -2.72 -18.66 -15.91
C PHE A 167 -4.19 -18.67 -16.35
N ILE A 168 -5.13 -18.65 -15.40
CA ILE A 168 -6.57 -18.61 -15.71
C ILE A 168 -6.92 -17.37 -16.53
N ASN A 169 -6.40 -16.20 -16.16
CA ASN A 169 -6.64 -14.95 -16.87
C ASN A 169 -6.10 -15.01 -18.30
N THR A 170 -4.86 -15.47 -18.49
CA THR A 170 -4.25 -15.60 -19.82
C THR A 170 -5.04 -16.56 -20.70
N THR A 171 -5.37 -17.76 -20.20
CA THR A 171 -6.14 -18.74 -20.98
C THR A 171 -7.52 -18.22 -21.34
N TYR A 172 -8.20 -17.51 -20.43
CA TYR A 172 -9.50 -16.92 -20.70
C TYR A 172 -9.41 -15.84 -21.80
N ASP A 173 -8.42 -14.95 -21.71
CA ASP A 173 -8.21 -13.90 -22.70
C ASP A 173 -7.90 -14.48 -24.07
N GLU A 174 -6.97 -15.44 -24.15
CA GLU A 174 -6.63 -16.15 -25.40
C GLU A 174 -7.85 -16.82 -26.02
N PHE A 175 -8.66 -17.50 -25.21
CA PHE A 175 -9.90 -18.13 -25.67
C PHE A 175 -10.90 -17.11 -26.22
N MET A 176 -11.12 -16.00 -25.52
CA MET A 176 -12.02 -14.93 -25.97
C MET A 176 -11.53 -14.28 -27.26
N TRP A 177 -10.21 -14.12 -27.40
CA TRP A 177 -9.58 -13.65 -28.64
C TRP A 177 -9.82 -14.62 -29.79
N GLU A 178 -9.65 -15.92 -29.58
CA GLU A 178 -9.90 -16.95 -30.58
C GLU A 178 -11.36 -16.94 -31.04
N VAL A 179 -12.33 -16.92 -30.11
CA VAL A 179 -13.77 -16.84 -30.45
C VAL A 179 -14.08 -15.61 -31.30
N LYS A 180 -13.51 -14.45 -30.93
CA LYS A 180 -13.71 -13.20 -31.67
C LYS A 180 -13.04 -13.19 -33.04
N MET A 181 -11.87 -13.80 -33.17
CA MET A 181 -11.18 -13.96 -34.45
C MET A 181 -11.87 -14.99 -35.35
N GLY A 182 -12.39 -16.08 -34.80
CA GLY A 182 -13.12 -17.12 -35.53
C GLY A 182 -14.42 -16.61 -36.17
N GLN A 183 -15.02 -15.55 -35.63
CA GLN A 183 -16.15 -14.86 -36.27
C GLN A 183 -15.74 -13.95 -37.44
N ARG A 184 -14.45 -13.62 -37.59
CA ARG A 184 -13.95 -12.77 -38.68
C ARG A 184 -13.66 -13.62 -39.91
N ARG A 185 -14.12 -13.15 -41.07
CA ARG A 185 -13.75 -13.75 -42.36
C ARG A 185 -12.38 -13.23 -42.79
N VAL A 186 -11.43 -14.12 -42.98
CA VAL A 186 -10.13 -13.79 -43.57
C VAL A 186 -10.22 -14.06 -45.07
N ALA A 187 -10.08 -13.02 -45.89
CA ALA A 187 -9.95 -13.15 -47.33
C ALA A 187 -8.46 -13.27 -47.68
N VAL A 188 -8.06 -14.41 -48.25
CA VAL A 188 -6.68 -14.67 -48.68
C VAL A 188 -6.62 -14.59 -50.21
N PRO A 189 -5.73 -13.79 -50.80
CA PRO A 189 -5.48 -13.80 -52.24
C PRO A 189 -5.03 -15.19 -52.73
N GLU A 190 -5.59 -15.64 -53.86
CA GLU A 190 -5.34 -16.97 -54.44
C GLU A 190 -3.85 -17.26 -54.72
N SER A 191 -3.07 -16.21 -55.02
CA SER A 191 -1.62 -16.30 -55.24
C SER A 191 -0.83 -16.80 -54.02
N LEU A 192 -1.37 -16.69 -52.80
CA LEU A 192 -0.74 -17.18 -51.57
C LEU A 192 -1.14 -18.62 -51.20
N THR A 193 -2.18 -19.17 -51.84
CA THR A 193 -2.65 -20.55 -51.63
C THR A 193 -2.18 -21.50 -52.73
N ALA A 194 -1.62 -20.98 -53.82
CA ALA A 194 -1.12 -21.79 -54.92
C ALA A 194 0.15 -22.56 -54.52
N LEU A 195 0.06 -23.89 -54.52
CA LEU A 195 1.20 -24.80 -54.35
C LEU A 195 2.11 -24.71 -55.58
N THR A 196 3.21 -23.96 -55.51
CA THR A 196 4.27 -24.00 -56.51
C THR A 196 5.10 -25.27 -56.31
N VAL A 197 4.65 -26.38 -56.90
CA VAL A 197 5.48 -27.56 -57.05
C VAL A 197 6.56 -27.23 -58.07
N ARG A 198 7.80 -26.99 -57.61
CA ARG A 198 8.96 -26.99 -58.50
C ARG A 198 9.26 -28.43 -58.89
N THR A 199 8.83 -28.82 -60.09
CA THR A 199 9.39 -29.98 -60.77
C THR A 199 10.86 -29.70 -61.10
N ALA A 200 11.72 -30.71 -60.95
CA ALA A 200 13.18 -30.60 -61.04
C ALA A 200 13.72 -30.40 -62.47
N ASP A 201 12.93 -29.78 -63.36
CA ASP A 201 13.28 -29.53 -64.74
C ASP A 201 13.06 -28.04 -65.06
N GLY A 202 13.98 -27.19 -64.59
CA GLY A 202 14.19 -25.81 -65.05
C GLY A 202 13.21 -24.74 -64.55
#